data_AF-A0A285BZT2-F1
#
_entry.id   AF-A0A285BZT2-F1
#
_cell.length_a   1.000
_cell.length_b   1.000
_cell.length_c   1.000
_cell.angle_alpha   90.00
_cell.angle_beta   90.00
_cell.angle_gamma   90.00
#
_symmetry.space_group_name_H-M   'P 1'
#
loop_
_entity.id
_entity.type
_entity.pdbx_description
1 polymer ?
#
loop_
_entity_poly.entity_id
_entity_poly.type
_entity_poly.pdbx_seq_one_letter_code
_entity_poly.pdbx_strand_id
1 'polypeptide(L)'
;MTKSINHNPIQSTQHYRQATHATASITAASSSPCEALAFPFNIYAHALHLHEGIASDLHFGLFQNDKISMRTAQQSTHELLRSKLPPSPCRILEVGIGSGTISSLLNPPGYDVSGITVDMLETLNTEAKGFDIILFKESAQYIDQLVIINKALDLLSPSGQLIVMGEFALKHNTTHLENLHLLKNMIMLAERSGFELTENLDLSALAAPTFDYLLQAISTYRQKLIRDLFLNPEQLTQLEQSNRINREKYTHGEYGYALLRFRKKTTPQWRLQPLKENQKHKLFDLFKKTFNHTMTPATWQWKYGANPSHALGVWRRDKLIAHYGGVARQILFFGQPQTAVQIADVMVDTSERGILTRKGPFFLMTAAFLEHYIGYGKPYLIGFGFPNERHMKIAERHGLYGEVGKMVEITWSPLSKFPHWRTRLLPITPLDNTAQTTLIVNECWQQMANDLQTALVGVRDWAYIQYRYLNHPTQHYQVVLIKNRGGDQTRGVLILRYDAHGCEIVDFIAPLAEIPLLVLHARRLAGINGQQRLFCRITENFAAHFAVARGTRKTLDIRIPASTWDNAPSIDSLRNHWWLMSGDTDFR
;
A
#
# COMPACT_ATOMS: atom_id res chain seq x y z
N MET A 1 0.45 0.78 -37.78
CA MET A 1 0.85 -0.56 -37.32
C MET A 1 2.26 -0.46 -36.78
N THR A 2 2.37 -0.23 -35.48
CA THR A 2 3.62 0.05 -34.78
C THR A 2 3.67 -0.91 -33.60
N LYS A 3 4.62 -1.86 -33.64
CA LYS A 3 4.81 -2.88 -32.63
C LYS A 3 5.13 -2.20 -31.29
N SER A 4 4.23 -2.34 -30.33
CA SER A 4 4.49 -2.00 -28.94
C SER A 4 5.53 -2.97 -28.40
N ILE A 5 6.70 -2.43 -28.06
CA ILE A 5 7.75 -3.14 -27.35
C ILE A 5 7.30 -3.16 -25.88
N ASN A 6 6.90 -4.34 -25.40
CA ASN A 6 6.70 -4.59 -23.98
C ASN A 6 8.04 -4.39 -23.26
N HIS A 7 8.25 -3.22 -22.67
CA HIS A 7 9.21 -3.05 -21.59
C HIS A 7 8.63 -3.71 -20.34
N ASN A 8 8.94 -5.00 -20.14
CA ASN A 8 8.91 -5.56 -18.79
C ASN A 8 9.99 -4.81 -17.99
N PRO A 9 9.62 -4.06 -16.93
CA PRO A 9 10.62 -3.48 -16.06
C PRO A 9 11.44 -4.61 -15.45
N ILE A 10 12.75 -4.44 -15.48
CA ILE A 10 13.76 -5.27 -14.82
C ILE A 10 13.25 -5.57 -13.41
N GLN A 11 12.95 -6.85 -13.12
CA GLN A 11 12.68 -7.29 -11.75
C GLN A 11 13.88 -6.84 -10.91
N SER A 12 13.64 -6.00 -9.91
CA SER A 12 14.66 -5.67 -8.92
C SER A 12 15.26 -6.97 -8.41
N THR A 13 16.59 -7.06 -8.38
CA THR A 13 17.42 -8.22 -8.00
C THR A 13 17.11 -8.87 -6.65
N GLN A 14 16.12 -8.36 -5.92
CA GLN A 14 15.86 -8.70 -4.53
C GLN A 14 15.06 -9.99 -4.35
N HIS A 15 14.09 -10.36 -5.20
CA HIS A 15 13.16 -11.44 -4.82
C HIS A 15 12.69 -12.34 -5.98
N TYR A 16 13.55 -13.23 -6.47
CA TYR A 16 13.16 -14.21 -7.47
C TYR A 16 12.18 -15.28 -6.95
N ARG A 17 12.27 -15.68 -5.67
CA ARG A 17 11.34 -16.65 -5.06
C ARG A 17 9.89 -16.19 -4.96
N GLN A 18 9.63 -14.92 -5.25
CA GLN A 18 8.30 -14.32 -5.15
C GLN A 18 7.64 -14.13 -6.53
N ALA A 19 8.25 -14.69 -7.59
CA ALA A 19 7.60 -14.80 -8.89
C ALA A 19 6.37 -15.71 -8.77
N THR A 20 5.23 -15.22 -9.27
CA THR A 20 3.91 -15.88 -9.24
C THR A 20 4.00 -17.36 -9.62
N HIS A 21 3.30 -18.22 -8.86
CA HIS A 21 2.95 -19.59 -9.25
C HIS A 21 2.14 -19.57 -10.56
N ALA A 22 2.80 -19.38 -11.70
CA ALA A 22 2.23 -19.78 -12.97
C ALA A 22 2.38 -21.30 -13.04
N THR A 23 1.32 -22.03 -12.69
CA THR A 23 1.21 -23.46 -13.01
C THR A 23 1.37 -23.62 -14.51
N ALA A 24 2.47 -24.23 -14.94
CA ALA A 24 2.55 -24.75 -16.28
C ALA A 24 1.58 -25.92 -16.38
N SER A 25 0.60 -25.80 -17.26
CA SER A 25 -0.13 -26.95 -17.77
C SER A 25 0.89 -27.89 -18.41
N ILE A 26 1.02 -29.10 -17.86
CA ILE A 26 1.88 -30.14 -18.42
C ILE A 26 1.26 -30.58 -19.75
N THR A 27 1.64 -29.93 -20.86
CA THR A 27 1.42 -30.47 -22.20
C THR A 27 2.51 -31.48 -22.48
N ALA A 28 2.11 -32.70 -22.81
CA ALA A 28 2.98 -33.84 -23.07
C ALA A 28 3.91 -33.60 -24.28
N ALA A 29 5.08 -33.00 -24.05
CA ALA A 29 6.27 -33.06 -24.93
C ALA A 29 7.50 -32.33 -24.34
N SER A 30 7.82 -32.43 -23.05
CA SER A 30 9.10 -31.90 -22.50
C SER A 30 9.91 -33.00 -21.80
N SER A 31 11.23 -33.00 -22.02
CA SER A 31 12.17 -34.09 -21.72
C SER A 31 12.70 -34.15 -20.27
N SER A 32 12.16 -33.36 -19.34
CA SER A 32 12.38 -33.53 -17.89
C SER A 32 11.24 -32.86 -17.09
N PRO A 33 10.75 -33.45 -15.98
CA PRO A 33 9.75 -32.82 -15.11
C PRO A 33 10.15 -31.44 -14.58
N CYS A 34 11.47 -31.15 -14.53
CA CYS A 34 12.00 -29.89 -14.01
C CYS A 34 11.84 -28.71 -14.98
N GLU A 35 11.81 -28.94 -16.30
CA GLU A 35 11.71 -27.89 -17.32
C GLU A 35 10.33 -27.21 -17.34
N ALA A 36 9.29 -27.92 -16.90
CA ALA A 36 7.93 -27.41 -16.87
C ALA A 36 7.67 -26.40 -15.73
N LEU A 37 8.56 -26.29 -14.73
CA LEU A 37 8.35 -25.37 -13.61
C LEU A 37 8.72 -23.93 -13.98
N ALA A 38 8.00 -22.96 -13.44
CA ALA A 38 8.36 -21.56 -13.59
C ALA A 38 9.68 -21.26 -12.84
N PHE A 39 10.46 -20.32 -13.36
CA PHE A 39 11.62 -19.79 -12.65
C PHE A 39 11.18 -19.14 -11.32
N PRO A 40 11.91 -19.33 -10.20
CA PRO A 40 13.16 -20.07 -10.03
C PRO A 40 12.99 -21.56 -9.65
N PHE A 41 11.76 -22.06 -9.57
CA PHE A 41 11.46 -23.42 -9.09
C PHE A 41 12.04 -24.52 -10.00
N ASN A 42 12.13 -24.29 -11.31
CA ASN A 42 12.82 -25.19 -12.24
C ASN A 42 14.29 -25.40 -11.86
N ILE A 43 14.99 -24.34 -11.47
CA ILE A 43 16.40 -24.40 -11.07
C ILE A 43 16.54 -25.16 -9.75
N TYR A 44 15.68 -24.88 -8.76
CA TYR A 44 15.72 -25.61 -7.50
C TYR A 44 15.42 -27.10 -7.68
N ALA A 45 14.41 -27.44 -8.48
CA ALA A 45 14.08 -28.83 -8.79
C ALA A 45 15.26 -29.55 -9.48
N HIS A 46 15.84 -28.94 -10.50
CA HIS A 46 16.97 -29.56 -11.23
C HIS A 46 18.23 -29.66 -10.36
N ALA A 47 18.52 -28.64 -9.55
CA ALA A 47 19.65 -28.65 -8.62
C ALA A 47 19.50 -29.76 -7.57
N LEU A 48 18.32 -29.92 -6.97
CA LEU A 48 18.05 -31.00 -6.01
C LEU A 48 18.09 -32.36 -6.69
N HIS A 49 17.55 -32.51 -7.90
CA HIS A 49 17.62 -33.75 -8.66
C HIS A 49 19.09 -34.16 -8.95
N LEU A 50 19.94 -33.21 -9.32
CA LEU A 50 21.37 -33.47 -9.54
C LEU A 50 22.12 -33.80 -8.25
N HIS A 51 21.72 -33.20 -7.13
CA HIS A 51 22.41 -33.36 -5.85
C HIS A 51 21.99 -34.61 -5.07
N GLU A 52 20.70 -34.95 -5.09
CA GLU A 52 20.11 -36.05 -4.30
C GLU A 52 19.57 -37.21 -5.17
N GLY A 53 19.66 -37.10 -6.49
CA GLY A 53 19.12 -38.07 -7.44
C GLY A 53 17.60 -37.96 -7.68
N ILE A 54 16.87 -37.18 -6.88
CA ILE A 54 15.44 -36.91 -7.03
C ILE A 54 15.11 -35.54 -6.41
N ALA A 55 14.11 -34.86 -6.96
CA ALA A 55 13.50 -33.69 -6.35
C ALA A 55 12.05 -34.03 -6.02
N SER A 56 11.79 -34.42 -4.77
CA SER A 56 10.45 -34.84 -4.34
C SER A 56 9.57 -33.64 -3.99
N ASP A 57 10.15 -32.60 -3.39
CA ASP A 57 9.47 -31.40 -2.93
C ASP A 57 10.35 -30.15 -3.10
N LEU A 58 9.73 -28.97 -3.18
CA LEU A 58 10.41 -27.68 -3.34
C LEU A 58 10.19 -26.69 -2.19
N HIS A 59 9.58 -27.16 -1.10
CA HIS A 59 9.34 -26.37 0.10
C HIS A 59 10.56 -26.35 1.02
N PHE A 60 10.54 -25.53 2.07
CA PHE A 60 11.62 -25.46 3.05
C PHE A 60 11.75 -26.76 3.87
N GLY A 61 12.99 -27.16 4.12
CA GLY A 61 13.31 -28.26 5.02
C GLY A 61 13.53 -27.75 6.45
N LEU A 62 13.08 -28.52 7.46
CA LEU A 62 13.41 -28.28 8.86
C LEU A 62 14.63 -29.13 9.25
N PHE A 63 15.80 -28.50 9.28
CA PHE A 63 17.08 -29.15 9.57
C PHE A 63 17.29 -29.31 11.08
N GLN A 64 17.20 -30.55 11.58
CA GLN A 64 17.52 -30.88 12.98
C GLN A 64 19.03 -30.79 13.27
N ASN A 65 19.85 -30.97 12.23
CA ASN A 65 21.28 -30.70 12.24
C ASN A 65 21.78 -30.53 10.79
N ASP A 66 22.95 -29.92 10.62
CA ASP A 66 23.51 -29.48 9.33
C ASP A 66 23.95 -30.64 8.42
N LYS A 67 23.85 -31.88 8.90
CA LYS A 67 24.33 -33.08 8.20
C LYS A 67 23.21 -33.87 7.51
N ILE A 68 21.95 -33.48 7.67
CA ILE A 68 20.84 -34.18 7.01
C ILE A 68 20.64 -33.68 5.58
N SER A 69 20.11 -34.56 4.72
CA SER A 69 19.73 -34.22 3.35
C SER A 69 18.51 -33.28 3.32
N MET A 70 18.31 -32.57 2.21
CA MET A 70 17.12 -31.74 2.00
C MET A 70 15.86 -32.58 2.11
N ARG A 71 15.87 -33.80 1.53
CA ARG A 71 14.72 -34.72 1.65
C ARG A 71 14.36 -35.04 3.10
N THR A 72 15.35 -35.35 3.94
CA THR A 72 15.08 -35.66 5.36
C THR A 72 14.60 -34.41 6.12
N ALA A 73 15.14 -33.24 5.80
CA ALA A 73 14.67 -31.98 6.35
C ALA A 73 13.22 -31.66 5.93
N GLN A 74 12.87 -31.90 4.67
CA GLN A 74 11.51 -31.73 4.13
C GLN A 74 10.53 -32.74 4.74
N GLN A 75 10.96 -33.98 4.98
CA GLN A 75 10.17 -34.96 5.73
C GLN A 75 9.92 -34.50 7.18
N SER A 76 10.89 -33.88 7.83
CA SER A 76 10.71 -33.32 9.18
C SER A 76 9.65 -32.21 9.18
N THR A 77 9.61 -31.36 8.15
CA THR A 77 8.54 -30.36 7.93
C THR A 77 7.15 -31.04 7.88
N HIS A 78 7.05 -32.14 7.14
CA HIS A 78 5.85 -32.93 6.95
C HIS A 78 5.36 -33.61 8.24
N GLU A 79 6.28 -34.21 9.00
CA GLU A 79 5.98 -34.84 10.29
C GLU A 79 5.52 -33.82 11.33
N LEU A 80 6.18 -32.66 11.40
CA LEU A 80 5.75 -31.57 12.26
C LEU A 80 4.33 -31.14 11.90
N LEU A 81 4.04 -30.89 10.61
CA LEU A 81 2.71 -30.46 10.20
C LEU A 81 1.63 -31.51 10.53
N ARG A 82 1.91 -32.79 10.26
CA ARG A 82 1.00 -33.89 10.61
C ARG A 82 0.72 -33.96 12.11
N SER A 83 1.73 -33.71 12.95
CA SER A 83 1.56 -33.69 14.42
C SER A 83 0.61 -32.58 14.91
N LYS A 84 0.34 -31.57 14.08
CA LYS A 84 -0.56 -30.45 14.41
C LYS A 84 -2.00 -30.64 13.94
N LEU A 85 -2.27 -31.70 13.17
CA LEU A 85 -3.62 -32.02 12.74
C LEU A 85 -4.42 -32.72 13.86
N PRO A 86 -5.72 -32.45 14.00
CA PRO A 86 -6.61 -33.15 14.93
C PRO A 86 -6.81 -34.61 14.47
N PRO A 87 -7.21 -35.52 15.37
CA PRO A 87 -7.47 -36.91 15.01
C PRO A 87 -8.59 -37.05 13.97
N SER A 88 -8.57 -38.12 13.17
CA SER A 88 -9.62 -38.44 12.20
C SER A 88 -10.94 -38.86 12.90
N PRO A 89 -12.12 -38.64 12.26
CA PRO A 89 -12.31 -38.05 10.94
C PRO A 89 -12.17 -36.52 10.94
N CYS A 90 -11.52 -35.96 9.92
CA CYS A 90 -11.25 -34.53 9.81
C CYS A 90 -11.27 -34.07 8.34
N ARG A 91 -11.97 -32.98 8.05
CA ARG A 91 -12.06 -32.37 6.72
C ARG A 91 -11.04 -31.24 6.59
N ILE A 92 -10.15 -31.34 5.62
CA ILE A 92 -9.03 -30.41 5.42
C ILE A 92 -9.16 -29.75 4.05
N LEU A 93 -9.07 -28.41 4.01
CA LEU A 93 -8.85 -27.65 2.79
C LEU A 93 -7.39 -27.22 2.71
N GLU A 94 -6.65 -27.76 1.75
CA GLU A 94 -5.29 -27.35 1.43
C GLU A 94 -5.33 -26.25 0.36
N VAL A 95 -4.73 -25.08 0.65
CA VAL A 95 -4.65 -23.97 -0.30
C VAL A 95 -3.23 -23.81 -0.83
N GLY A 96 -3.09 -23.77 -2.15
CA GLY A 96 -1.80 -23.71 -2.83
C GLY A 96 -1.23 -25.10 -3.10
N ILE A 97 -2.02 -26.00 -3.70
CA ILE A 97 -1.52 -27.31 -4.12
C ILE A 97 -0.28 -27.12 -5.02
N GLY A 98 0.88 -27.54 -4.53
CA GLY A 98 2.11 -27.64 -5.32
C GLY A 98 2.11 -28.91 -6.17
N SER A 99 3.13 -29.76 -6.01
CA SER A 99 3.22 -31.08 -6.65
C SER A 99 2.21 -32.12 -6.14
N GLY A 100 1.29 -31.75 -5.24
CA GLY A 100 0.29 -32.66 -4.64
C GLY A 100 0.83 -33.56 -3.51
N THR A 101 2.08 -33.37 -3.07
CA THR A 101 2.73 -34.23 -2.06
C THR A 101 2.07 -34.18 -0.68
N ILE A 102 1.50 -33.04 -0.29
CA ILE A 102 0.81 -32.91 1.00
C ILE A 102 -0.52 -33.68 0.96
N SER A 103 -1.30 -33.53 -0.11
CA SER A 103 -2.54 -34.28 -0.29
C SER A 103 -2.31 -35.80 -0.27
N SER A 104 -1.19 -36.31 -0.82
CA SER A 104 -0.84 -37.74 -0.74
C SER A 104 -0.33 -38.16 0.65
N LEU A 105 0.40 -37.27 1.34
CA LEU A 105 0.90 -37.47 2.71
C LEU A 105 -0.22 -37.42 3.77
N LEU A 106 -1.25 -36.61 3.54
CA LEU A 106 -2.42 -36.41 4.42
C LEU A 106 -3.58 -37.36 4.10
N ASN A 107 -3.33 -38.40 3.31
CA ASN A 107 -4.31 -39.43 2.96
C ASN A 107 -4.25 -40.74 3.79
N PRO A 108 -3.91 -40.78 5.10
CA PRO A 108 -4.19 -41.97 5.90
C PRO A 108 -5.72 -42.14 6.10
N PRO A 109 -6.19 -43.35 6.47
CA PRO A 109 -7.62 -43.62 6.61
C PRO A 109 -8.30 -42.64 7.58
N GLY A 110 -9.25 -41.85 7.04
CA GLY A 110 -10.16 -41.00 7.81
C GLY A 110 -10.00 -39.47 7.62
N TYR A 111 -8.99 -38.97 6.91
CA TYR A 111 -8.96 -37.55 6.51
C TYR A 111 -9.64 -37.37 5.15
N ASP A 112 -10.50 -36.35 5.05
CA ASP A 112 -11.12 -35.90 3.80
C ASP A 112 -10.41 -34.62 3.35
N VAL A 113 -9.45 -34.76 2.43
CA VAL A 113 -8.59 -33.65 1.99
C VAL A 113 -9.05 -33.14 0.62
N SER A 114 -9.41 -31.86 0.57
CA SER A 114 -9.68 -31.12 -0.67
C SER A 114 -8.55 -30.12 -0.89
N GLY A 115 -7.95 -30.12 -2.08
CA GLY A 115 -6.93 -29.16 -2.43
C GLY A 115 -7.42 -28.14 -3.46
N ILE A 116 -6.97 -26.89 -3.35
CA ILE A 116 -7.18 -25.84 -4.36
C ILE A 116 -5.90 -25.05 -4.66
N THR A 117 -5.82 -24.41 -5.83
CA THR A 117 -4.76 -23.42 -6.11
C THR A 117 -5.06 -22.10 -5.41
N VAL A 118 -4.04 -21.23 -5.29
CA VAL A 118 -4.18 -19.92 -4.61
C VAL A 118 -5.25 -19.03 -5.24
N ASP A 119 -5.36 -19.04 -6.58
CA ASP A 119 -6.31 -18.19 -7.33
C ASP A 119 -7.78 -18.62 -7.15
N MET A 120 -8.02 -19.89 -6.79
CA MET A 120 -9.36 -20.41 -6.59
C MET A 120 -9.95 -20.05 -5.23
N LEU A 121 -9.13 -19.65 -4.24
CA LEU A 121 -9.59 -19.41 -2.88
C LEU A 121 -10.66 -18.30 -2.84
N GLU A 122 -10.45 -17.21 -3.58
CA GLU A 122 -11.36 -16.08 -3.55
C GLU A 122 -12.73 -16.41 -4.18
N THR A 123 -12.75 -17.29 -5.19
CA THR A 123 -13.97 -17.68 -5.92
C THR A 123 -14.66 -18.92 -5.34
N LEU A 124 -14.00 -19.65 -4.42
CA LEU A 124 -14.56 -20.84 -3.79
C LEU A 124 -15.91 -20.55 -3.12
N ASN A 125 -16.93 -21.35 -3.48
CA ASN A 125 -18.31 -21.18 -3.02
C ASN A 125 -18.43 -21.50 -1.52
N THR A 126 -19.22 -20.69 -0.81
CA THR A 126 -19.55 -20.88 0.61
C THR A 126 -20.44 -22.09 0.90
N GLU A 127 -20.95 -22.79 -0.11
CA GLU A 127 -21.62 -24.08 0.07
C GLU A 127 -20.63 -25.20 0.46
N ALA A 128 -19.34 -25.03 0.13
CA ALA A 128 -18.25 -25.88 0.59
C ALA A 128 -17.85 -25.54 2.05
N LYS A 129 -18.82 -25.52 2.96
CA LYS A 129 -18.63 -25.23 4.39
C LYS A 129 -18.27 -26.47 5.19
N GLY A 130 -17.76 -26.21 6.39
CA GLY A 130 -17.58 -27.22 7.43
C GLY A 130 -16.26 -27.95 7.31
N PHE A 131 -15.20 -27.25 6.88
CA PHE A 131 -13.84 -27.74 7.04
C PHE A 131 -13.41 -27.60 8.51
N ASP A 132 -12.75 -28.62 9.04
CA ASP A 132 -12.15 -28.57 10.37
C ASP A 132 -10.81 -27.86 10.33
N ILE A 133 -10.11 -27.94 9.20
CA ILE A 133 -8.85 -27.25 8.93
C ILE A 133 -8.87 -26.55 7.58
N ILE A 134 -8.31 -25.34 7.55
CA ILE A 134 -7.77 -24.74 6.34
C ILE A 134 -6.27 -24.57 6.53
N LEU A 135 -5.50 -25.11 5.60
CA LEU A 135 -4.06 -25.20 5.65
C LEU A 135 -3.42 -24.38 4.52
N PHE A 136 -2.53 -23.48 4.91
CA PHE A 136 -1.62 -22.78 4.02
C PHE A 136 -0.18 -23.20 4.36
N LYS A 137 0.47 -23.97 3.49
CA LYS A 137 1.91 -24.26 3.61
C LYS A 137 2.63 -23.55 2.48
N GLU A 138 3.40 -22.52 2.83
CA GLU A 138 4.18 -21.65 1.93
C GLU A 138 3.37 -20.96 0.82
N SER A 139 2.03 -21.00 0.92
CA SER A 139 1.11 -20.42 -0.06
C SER A 139 0.46 -19.11 0.40
N ALA A 140 0.39 -18.88 1.72
CA ALA A 140 -0.24 -17.68 2.28
C ALA A 140 0.44 -16.39 1.82
N GLN A 141 1.75 -16.39 1.60
CA GLN A 141 2.51 -15.22 1.17
C GLN A 141 2.10 -14.65 -0.21
N TYR A 142 1.31 -15.39 -0.98
CA TYR A 142 0.81 -14.97 -2.28
C TYR A 142 -0.65 -14.46 -2.25
N ILE A 143 -1.29 -14.45 -1.07
CA ILE A 143 -2.71 -14.18 -0.93
C ILE A 143 -2.89 -13.04 0.07
N ASP A 144 -3.65 -12.01 -0.30
CA ASP A 144 -3.97 -10.91 0.62
C ASP A 144 -4.54 -11.44 1.96
N GLN A 145 -4.03 -10.91 3.08
CA GLN A 145 -4.37 -11.38 4.43
C GLN A 145 -5.88 -11.26 4.71
N LEU A 146 -6.55 -10.22 4.20
CA LEU A 146 -7.99 -10.07 4.36
C LEU A 146 -8.72 -11.19 3.62
N VAL A 147 -8.25 -11.63 2.45
CA VAL A 147 -8.84 -12.76 1.73
C VAL A 147 -8.70 -14.06 2.52
N ILE A 148 -7.49 -14.36 3.03
CA ILE A 148 -7.23 -15.54 3.87
C ILE A 148 -8.20 -15.58 5.05
N ILE A 149 -8.24 -14.49 5.83
CA ILE A 149 -9.03 -14.41 7.05
C ILE A 149 -10.53 -14.48 6.76
N ASN A 150 -11.01 -13.79 5.71
CA ASN A 150 -12.43 -13.84 5.38
C ASN A 150 -12.86 -15.23 4.91
N LYS A 151 -12.10 -15.85 4.01
CA LYS A 151 -12.43 -17.19 3.52
C LYS A 151 -12.34 -18.23 4.62
N ALA A 152 -11.36 -18.11 5.51
CA ALA A 152 -11.28 -18.98 6.66
C ALA A 152 -12.51 -18.88 7.58
N LEU A 153 -13.00 -17.67 7.85
CA LEU A 153 -14.23 -17.48 8.61
C LEU A 153 -15.46 -18.09 7.92
N ASP A 154 -15.51 -18.06 6.59
CA ASP A 154 -16.68 -18.50 5.84
C ASP A 154 -16.75 -20.03 5.68
N LEU A 155 -15.58 -20.68 5.57
CA LEU A 155 -15.44 -22.09 5.23
C LEU A 155 -15.24 -23.00 6.46
N LEU A 156 -14.60 -22.50 7.53
CA LEU A 156 -14.36 -23.29 8.74
C LEU A 156 -15.65 -23.57 9.52
N SER A 157 -15.75 -24.80 10.02
CA SER A 157 -16.70 -25.21 11.06
C SER A 157 -16.54 -24.34 12.32
N PRO A 158 -17.56 -24.27 13.21
CA PRO A 158 -17.39 -23.69 14.54
C PRO A 158 -16.20 -24.36 15.25
N SER A 159 -15.28 -23.57 15.80
CA SER A 159 -14.02 -24.05 16.41
C SER A 159 -13.00 -24.68 15.45
N GLY A 160 -13.24 -24.63 14.13
CA GLY A 160 -12.27 -25.05 13.12
C GLY A 160 -10.96 -24.25 13.18
N GLN A 161 -9.89 -24.81 12.63
CA GLN A 161 -8.54 -24.27 12.73
C GLN A 161 -8.02 -23.72 11.40
N LEU A 162 -7.40 -22.56 11.46
CA LEU A 162 -6.59 -22.03 10.36
C LEU A 162 -5.12 -22.27 10.71
N ILE A 163 -4.42 -23.02 9.86
CA ILE A 163 -2.99 -23.31 10.00
C ILE A 163 -2.24 -22.60 8.88
N VAL A 164 -1.27 -21.77 9.23
CA VAL A 164 -0.38 -21.10 8.28
C VAL A 164 1.06 -21.43 8.64
N MET A 165 1.79 -22.04 7.72
CA MET A 165 3.19 -22.41 7.87
C MET A 165 3.98 -21.88 6.68
N GLY A 166 5.01 -21.07 6.91
CA GLY A 166 5.79 -20.49 5.82
C GLY A 166 6.68 -19.33 6.24
N GLU A 167 7.21 -18.62 5.25
CA GLU A 167 8.02 -17.43 5.46
C GLU A 167 7.17 -16.21 5.84
N PHE A 168 7.69 -15.39 6.73
CA PHE A 168 7.11 -14.10 7.13
C PHE A 168 8.21 -13.05 7.24
N ALA A 169 7.83 -11.79 7.00
CA ALA A 169 8.62 -10.68 7.51
C ALA A 169 8.42 -10.58 9.03
N LEU A 170 9.51 -10.35 9.76
CA LEU A 170 9.51 -10.13 11.20
C LEU A 170 9.64 -8.65 11.54
N LYS A 171 10.30 -7.88 10.67
CA LYS A 171 10.41 -6.43 10.71
C LYS A 171 10.54 -5.89 9.29
N HIS A 172 10.01 -4.70 9.06
CA HIS A 172 10.32 -3.91 7.88
C HIS A 172 11.13 -2.70 8.29
N ASN A 173 12.25 -2.44 7.63
CA ASN A 173 13.13 -1.30 7.90
C ASN A 173 13.46 -0.51 6.62
N THR A 174 12.93 -0.93 5.47
CA THR A 174 13.22 -0.32 4.17
C THR A 174 12.05 0.56 3.70
N THR A 175 12.36 1.55 2.86
CA THR A 175 11.33 2.40 2.22
C THR A 175 10.74 1.76 0.96
N HIS A 176 11.31 0.63 0.52
CA HIS A 176 10.82 -0.12 -0.63
C HIS A 176 9.76 -1.13 -0.20
N LEU A 177 8.92 -1.55 -1.14
CA LEU A 177 7.87 -2.54 -0.88
C LEU A 177 8.49 -3.91 -0.60
N GLU A 178 8.06 -4.55 0.48
CA GLU A 178 8.37 -5.94 0.81
C GLU A 178 7.12 -6.79 0.60
N ASN A 179 7.28 -7.97 0.00
CA ASN A 179 6.12 -8.80 -0.40
C ASN A 179 5.69 -9.80 0.68
N LEU A 180 6.52 -10.09 1.69
CA LEU A 180 6.14 -11.00 2.76
C LEU A 180 5.18 -10.33 3.73
N HIS A 181 4.23 -11.11 4.22
CA HIS A 181 3.37 -10.70 5.31
C HIS A 181 4.17 -10.47 6.59
N LEU A 182 3.98 -9.31 7.23
CA LEU A 182 4.50 -9.08 8.56
C LEU A 182 3.79 -10.01 9.56
N LEU A 183 4.55 -10.86 10.24
CA LEU A 183 4.05 -11.89 11.16
C LEU A 183 3.10 -11.30 12.21
N LYS A 184 3.52 -10.19 12.81
CA LYS A 184 2.74 -9.44 13.81
C LYS A 184 1.38 -9.01 13.26
N ASN A 185 1.34 -8.49 12.02
CA ASN A 185 0.10 -8.00 11.42
C ASN A 185 -0.84 -9.13 11.05
N MET A 186 -0.32 -10.27 10.58
CA MET A 186 -1.11 -11.48 10.34
C MET A 186 -1.85 -11.94 11.61
N ILE A 187 -1.12 -12.01 12.73
CA ILE A 187 -1.68 -12.40 14.04
C ILE A 187 -2.74 -11.40 14.50
N MET A 188 -2.38 -10.10 14.52
CA MET A 188 -3.29 -9.05 14.99
C MET A 188 -4.58 -8.97 14.15
N LEU A 189 -4.48 -9.12 12.82
CA LEU A 189 -5.64 -9.14 11.94
C LEU A 189 -6.53 -10.35 12.23
N ALA A 190 -5.95 -11.54 12.36
CA ALA A 190 -6.69 -12.78 12.66
C ALA A 190 -7.46 -12.64 13.97
N GLU A 191 -6.81 -12.19 15.03
CA GLU A 191 -7.41 -12.01 16.36
C GLU A 191 -8.57 -11.01 16.35
N ARG A 192 -8.37 -9.85 15.73
CA ARG A 192 -9.45 -8.85 15.57
C ARG A 192 -10.62 -9.35 14.73
N SER A 193 -10.36 -10.32 13.85
CA SER A 193 -11.36 -10.91 12.95
C SER A 193 -12.04 -12.14 13.54
N GLY A 194 -11.83 -12.45 14.82
CA GLY A 194 -12.57 -13.49 15.54
C GLY A 194 -11.85 -14.84 15.65
N PHE A 195 -10.56 -14.88 15.30
CA PHE A 195 -9.70 -16.01 15.62
C PHE A 195 -9.01 -15.84 16.98
N GLU A 196 -8.48 -16.93 17.51
CA GLU A 196 -7.62 -16.96 18.67
C GLU A 196 -6.33 -17.69 18.30
N LEU A 197 -5.18 -17.07 18.52
CA LEU A 197 -3.90 -17.72 18.32
C LEU A 197 -3.70 -18.78 19.41
N THR A 198 -3.60 -20.03 18.99
CA THR A 198 -3.41 -21.20 19.87
C THR A 198 -1.98 -21.69 19.89
N GLU A 199 -1.21 -21.43 18.84
CA GLU A 199 0.18 -21.84 18.73
C GLU A 199 0.92 -20.90 17.76
N ASN A 200 2.13 -20.49 18.14
CA ASN A 200 3.08 -19.75 17.31
C ASN A 200 4.46 -20.35 17.52
N LEU A 201 4.93 -21.13 16.53
CA LEU A 201 6.25 -21.75 16.55
C LEU A 201 7.18 -20.98 15.62
N ASP A 202 8.28 -20.48 16.17
CA ASP A 202 9.41 -20.02 15.39
C ASP A 202 10.24 -21.23 14.93
N LEU A 203 10.38 -21.36 13.62
CA LEU A 203 11.10 -22.43 12.95
C LEU A 203 12.27 -21.88 12.12
N SER A 204 12.59 -20.59 12.28
CA SER A 204 13.56 -19.88 11.44
C SER A 204 14.94 -20.52 11.47
N ALA A 205 15.41 -20.93 12.65
CA ALA A 205 16.71 -21.59 12.81
C ALA A 205 16.77 -22.96 12.09
N LEU A 206 15.67 -23.70 12.08
CA LEU A 206 15.58 -25.00 11.40
C LEU A 206 15.39 -24.85 9.89
N ALA A 207 14.72 -23.78 9.45
CA ALA A 207 14.41 -23.55 8.04
C ALA A 207 15.56 -22.87 7.28
N ALA A 208 16.30 -21.96 7.92
CA ALA A 208 17.36 -21.16 7.29
C ALA A 208 18.42 -21.97 6.51
N PRO A 209 18.88 -23.17 6.98
CA PRO A 209 19.82 -23.98 6.22
C PRO A 209 19.33 -24.43 4.85
N THR A 210 18.03 -24.31 4.55
CA THR A 210 17.48 -24.54 3.21
C THR A 210 18.19 -23.67 2.16
N PHE A 211 18.48 -22.40 2.47
CA PHE A 211 19.20 -21.54 1.54
C PHE A 211 20.64 -21.97 1.34
N ASP A 212 21.32 -22.37 2.42
CA ASP A 212 22.72 -22.80 2.38
C ASP A 212 22.87 -24.06 1.51
N TYR A 213 21.94 -25.02 1.69
CA TYR A 213 21.86 -26.23 0.88
C TYR A 213 21.61 -25.94 -0.61
N LEU A 214 20.65 -25.06 -0.91
CA LEU A 214 20.34 -24.69 -2.31
C LEU A 214 21.48 -23.92 -2.97
N LEU A 215 22.15 -23.02 -2.23
CA LEU A 215 23.33 -22.30 -2.71
C LEU A 215 24.48 -23.27 -3.02
N GLN A 216 24.71 -24.26 -2.15
CA GLN A 216 25.70 -25.31 -2.38
C GLN A 216 25.36 -26.11 -3.63
N ALA A 217 24.14 -26.64 -3.75
CA ALA A 217 23.71 -27.44 -4.89
C ALA A 217 23.82 -26.64 -6.21
N ILE A 218 23.34 -25.40 -6.24
CA ILE A 218 23.43 -24.53 -7.42
C ILE A 218 24.90 -24.28 -7.80
N SER A 219 25.76 -23.97 -6.82
CA SER A 219 27.18 -23.72 -7.06
C SER A 219 27.89 -24.96 -7.60
N THR A 220 27.62 -26.14 -7.03
CA THR A 220 28.25 -27.41 -7.45
C THR A 220 27.85 -27.79 -8.87
N TYR A 221 26.59 -27.62 -9.25
CA TYR A 221 26.08 -28.03 -10.57
C TYR A 221 25.92 -26.88 -11.56
N ARG A 222 26.52 -25.72 -11.30
CA ARG A 222 26.33 -24.47 -12.06
C ARG A 222 26.40 -24.66 -13.58
N GLN A 223 27.50 -25.25 -14.08
CA GLN A 223 27.69 -25.43 -15.53
C GLN A 223 26.67 -26.38 -16.13
N LYS A 224 26.27 -27.40 -15.38
CA LYS A 224 25.24 -28.35 -15.78
C LYS A 224 23.86 -27.70 -15.81
N LEU A 225 23.51 -26.91 -14.80
CA LEU A 225 22.24 -26.15 -14.75
C LEU A 225 22.13 -25.17 -15.93
N ILE A 226 23.19 -24.42 -16.23
CA ILE A 226 23.22 -23.48 -17.35
C ILE A 226 22.96 -24.20 -18.67
N ARG A 227 23.65 -25.32 -18.90
CA ARG A 227 23.53 -26.10 -20.13
C ARG A 227 22.16 -26.77 -20.23
N ASP A 228 21.74 -27.48 -19.18
CA ASP A 228 20.55 -28.33 -19.22
C ASP A 228 19.25 -27.49 -19.26
N LEU A 229 19.23 -26.31 -18.63
CA LEU A 229 18.05 -25.41 -18.61
C LEU A 229 18.19 -24.19 -19.54
N PHE A 230 19.22 -24.16 -20.39
CA PHE A 230 19.50 -23.06 -21.33
C PHE A 230 19.48 -21.66 -20.69
N LEU A 231 20.05 -21.53 -19.48
CA LEU A 231 19.99 -20.29 -18.68
C LEU A 231 21.02 -19.26 -19.15
N ASN A 232 20.69 -17.96 -19.05
CA ASN A 232 21.72 -16.93 -19.07
C ASN A 232 22.54 -17.05 -17.75
N PRO A 233 23.89 -17.15 -17.80
CA PRO A 233 24.73 -17.18 -16.60
C PRO A 233 24.46 -16.04 -15.61
N GLU A 234 24.06 -14.86 -16.09
CA GLU A 234 23.70 -13.71 -15.25
C GLU A 234 22.44 -14.00 -14.42
N GLN A 235 21.44 -14.68 -14.98
CA GLN A 235 20.21 -15.03 -14.26
C GLN A 235 20.51 -15.95 -13.07
N LEU A 236 21.44 -16.90 -13.24
CA LEU A 236 21.83 -17.80 -12.15
C LEU A 236 22.61 -17.06 -11.06
N THR A 237 23.51 -16.14 -11.44
CA THR A 237 24.20 -15.25 -10.49
C THR A 237 23.22 -14.39 -9.69
N GLN A 238 22.22 -13.83 -10.37
CA GLN A 238 21.17 -13.02 -9.74
C GLN A 238 20.33 -13.85 -8.77
N LEU A 239 20.02 -15.11 -9.09
CA LEU A 239 19.33 -16.02 -8.19
C LEU A 239 20.15 -16.38 -6.94
N GLU A 240 21.44 -16.70 -7.11
CA GLU A 240 22.36 -16.96 -6.00
C GLU A 240 22.47 -15.73 -5.08
N GLN A 241 22.60 -14.54 -5.66
CA GLN A 241 22.63 -13.29 -4.90
C GLN A 241 21.33 -13.06 -4.12
N SER A 242 20.17 -13.27 -4.75
CA SER A 242 18.86 -13.18 -4.07
C SER A 242 18.75 -14.18 -2.91
N ASN A 243 19.18 -15.42 -3.10
CA ASN A 243 19.21 -16.43 -2.02
C ASN A 243 20.14 -16.02 -0.87
N ARG A 244 21.31 -15.46 -1.15
CA ARG A 244 22.23 -14.96 -0.11
C ARG A 244 21.63 -13.80 0.67
N ILE A 245 21.02 -12.83 -0.02
CA ILE A 245 20.31 -11.71 0.62
C ILE A 245 19.21 -12.24 1.53
N ASN A 246 18.38 -13.17 1.06
CA ASN A 246 17.34 -13.77 1.91
C ASN A 246 17.93 -14.53 3.11
N ARG A 247 19.03 -15.27 2.94
CA ARG A 247 19.72 -15.94 4.04
C ARG A 247 20.27 -14.97 5.08
N GLU A 248 20.80 -13.82 4.65
CA GLU A 248 21.24 -12.73 5.53
C GLU A 248 20.06 -12.10 6.26
N LYS A 249 18.91 -11.91 5.60
CA LYS A 249 17.68 -11.43 6.25
C LYS A 249 17.24 -12.34 7.39
N TYR A 250 17.37 -13.66 7.25
CA TYR A 250 17.13 -14.60 8.36
C TYR A 250 18.11 -14.37 9.52
N THR A 251 19.41 -14.22 9.22
CA THR A 251 20.44 -13.95 10.23
C THR A 251 20.18 -12.65 11.00
N HIS A 252 19.70 -11.61 10.31
CA HIS A 252 19.38 -10.33 10.92
C HIS A 252 17.99 -10.28 11.57
N GLY A 253 17.22 -11.37 11.53
CA GLY A 253 15.83 -11.40 12.03
C GLY A 253 14.90 -10.45 11.28
N GLU A 254 15.16 -10.20 10.00
CA GLU A 254 14.26 -9.49 9.08
C GLU A 254 13.18 -10.41 8.57
N TYR A 255 13.57 -11.61 8.13
CA TYR A 255 12.68 -12.69 7.73
C TYR A 255 12.77 -13.85 8.71
N GLY A 256 11.72 -14.66 8.74
CA GLY A 256 11.68 -15.88 9.52
C GLY A 256 10.70 -16.88 8.94
N TYR A 257 10.76 -18.10 9.44
CA TYR A 257 9.84 -19.18 9.08
C TYR A 257 9.04 -19.56 10.32
N ALA A 258 7.71 -19.58 10.22
CA ALA A 258 6.86 -19.82 11.38
C ALA A 258 5.70 -20.75 11.05
N LEU A 259 5.19 -21.42 12.08
CA LEU A 259 3.91 -22.12 12.06
C LEU A 259 2.95 -21.43 13.04
N LEU A 260 1.83 -20.94 12.49
CA LEU A 260 0.74 -20.32 13.22
C LEU A 260 -0.48 -21.24 13.21
N ARG A 261 -1.11 -21.41 14.37
CA ARG A 261 -2.41 -22.07 14.49
C ARG A 261 -3.40 -21.16 15.15
N PHE A 262 -4.48 -20.91 14.43
CA PHE A 262 -5.60 -20.12 14.89
C PHE A 262 -6.82 -21.01 15.06
N ARG A 263 -7.56 -20.81 16.15
CA ARG A 263 -8.89 -21.40 16.33
C ARG A 263 -9.95 -20.35 16.05
N LYS A 264 -10.97 -20.69 15.25
CA LYS A 264 -12.13 -19.82 15.03
C LYS A 264 -12.94 -19.73 16.33
N LYS A 265 -12.88 -18.57 16.98
CA LYS A 265 -13.53 -18.33 18.29
C LYS A 265 -14.90 -17.70 18.13
N THR A 266 -15.03 -16.75 17.21
CA THR A 266 -16.28 -16.02 16.94
C THR A 266 -16.43 -15.72 15.46
N THR A 267 -17.67 -15.58 15.01
CA THR A 267 -17.94 -14.98 13.70
C THR A 267 -18.29 -13.51 13.93
N PRO A 268 -17.40 -12.55 13.61
CA PRO A 268 -17.66 -11.14 13.86
C PRO A 268 -18.81 -10.65 12.98
N GLN A 269 -19.64 -9.76 13.53
CA GLN A 269 -20.72 -9.13 12.77
C GLN A 269 -20.21 -8.22 11.65
N TRP A 270 -19.01 -7.67 11.82
CA TRP A 270 -18.34 -6.78 10.89
C TRP A 270 -17.20 -7.51 10.19
N ARG A 271 -17.11 -7.35 8.87
CA ARG A 271 -16.11 -7.99 8.02
C ARG A 271 -15.33 -6.92 7.27
N LEU A 272 -14.01 -6.97 7.38
CA LEU A 272 -13.09 -6.09 6.66
C LEU A 272 -12.83 -6.66 5.27
N GLN A 273 -13.02 -5.87 4.22
CA GLN A 273 -12.72 -6.30 2.86
C GLN A 273 -12.20 -5.12 2.04
N PRO A 274 -11.26 -5.34 1.10
CA PRO A 274 -10.99 -4.37 0.05
C PRO A 274 -12.28 -4.05 -0.71
N LEU A 275 -12.49 -2.77 -1.03
CA LEU A 275 -13.64 -2.37 -1.83
C LEU A 275 -13.39 -2.75 -3.30
N LYS A 276 -14.28 -3.55 -3.87
CA LYS A 276 -14.19 -3.96 -5.28
C LYS A 276 -14.86 -2.96 -6.22
N GLU A 277 -14.40 -2.94 -7.46
CA GLU A 277 -14.92 -2.12 -8.56
C GLU A 277 -16.45 -2.24 -8.72
N ASN A 278 -16.97 -3.47 -8.70
CA ASN A 278 -18.41 -3.73 -8.83
C ASN A 278 -19.24 -3.31 -7.59
N GLN A 279 -18.59 -2.97 -6.48
CA GLN A 279 -19.24 -2.54 -5.22
C GLN A 279 -19.28 -1.00 -5.06
N LYS A 280 -18.79 -0.24 -6.03
CA LYS A 280 -18.76 1.24 -5.99
C LYS A 280 -20.09 1.91 -5.65
N HIS A 281 -21.20 1.37 -6.14
CA HIS A 281 -22.53 1.91 -5.87
C HIS A 281 -22.83 1.96 -4.36
N LYS A 282 -22.40 0.95 -3.58
CA LYS A 282 -22.54 0.93 -2.12
C LYS A 282 -21.75 2.04 -1.44
N LEU A 283 -20.59 2.39 -2.00
CA LEU A 283 -19.79 3.51 -1.52
C LEU A 283 -20.48 4.85 -1.80
N PHE A 284 -21.07 5.03 -2.99
CA PHE A 284 -21.84 6.24 -3.30
C PHE A 284 -23.05 6.42 -2.37
N ASP A 285 -23.75 5.33 -2.05
CA ASP A 285 -24.87 5.35 -1.10
C ASP A 285 -24.42 5.78 0.30
N LEU A 286 -23.32 5.19 0.81
CA LEU A 286 -22.75 5.55 2.11
C LEU A 286 -22.25 6.99 2.13
N PHE A 287 -21.63 7.44 1.03
CA PHE A 287 -21.14 8.81 0.85
C PHE A 287 -22.28 9.82 0.92
N LYS A 288 -23.34 9.60 0.14
CA LYS A 288 -24.53 10.46 0.14
C LYS A 288 -25.16 10.54 1.53
N LYS A 289 -25.27 9.41 2.22
CA LYS A 289 -25.81 9.35 3.58
C LYS A 289 -24.93 10.06 4.61
N THR A 290 -23.61 10.04 4.43
CA THR A 290 -22.66 10.58 5.42
C THR A 290 -22.42 12.07 5.25
N PHE A 291 -22.31 12.54 4.01
CA PHE A 291 -21.93 13.91 3.68
C PHE A 291 -23.07 14.77 3.10
N ASN A 292 -24.28 14.20 2.96
CA ASN A 292 -25.49 14.88 2.47
C ASN A 292 -25.36 15.47 1.07
N HIS A 293 -24.46 14.94 0.24
CA HIS A 293 -24.34 15.26 -1.19
C HIS A 293 -23.81 14.05 -1.95
N THR A 294 -23.99 14.02 -3.27
CA THR A 294 -23.61 12.86 -4.10
C THR A 294 -22.20 13.01 -4.67
N MET A 295 -21.40 11.96 -4.59
CA MET A 295 -20.19 11.83 -5.40
C MET A 295 -20.55 11.32 -6.80
N THR A 296 -20.05 11.99 -7.84
CA THR A 296 -20.23 11.53 -9.22
C THR A 296 -19.21 10.44 -9.58
N PRO A 297 -19.50 9.55 -10.54
CA PRO A 297 -18.52 8.59 -11.05
C PRO A 297 -17.24 9.25 -11.57
N ALA A 298 -17.36 10.41 -12.22
CA ALA A 298 -16.20 11.18 -12.70
C ALA A 298 -15.33 11.69 -11.55
N THR A 299 -15.94 12.18 -10.47
CA THR A 299 -15.21 12.58 -9.24
C THR A 299 -14.52 11.39 -8.60
N TRP A 300 -15.20 10.24 -8.51
CA TRP A 300 -14.58 9.03 -7.97
C TRP A 300 -13.40 8.57 -8.83
N GLN A 301 -13.55 8.55 -10.15
CA GLN A 301 -12.48 8.16 -11.08
C GLN A 301 -11.31 9.12 -11.01
N TRP A 302 -11.57 10.41 -10.88
CA TRP A 302 -10.53 11.40 -10.66
C TRP A 302 -9.80 11.15 -9.34
N LYS A 303 -10.50 10.83 -8.24
CA LYS A 303 -9.87 10.54 -6.93
C LYS A 303 -9.10 9.22 -6.92
N TYR A 304 -9.75 8.11 -7.27
CA TYR A 304 -9.26 6.74 -7.05
C TYR A 304 -8.78 6.02 -8.31
N GLY A 305 -9.02 6.58 -9.50
CA GLY A 305 -8.74 5.93 -10.77
C GLY A 305 -7.28 6.01 -11.23
N ALA A 306 -6.45 6.82 -10.58
CA ALA A 306 -5.03 6.97 -10.89
C ALA A 306 -4.16 6.49 -9.71
N ASN A 307 -2.98 5.90 -10.02
CA ASN A 307 -2.02 5.32 -9.08
C ASN A 307 -2.64 4.23 -8.17
N PRO A 308 -1.87 3.38 -7.45
CA PRO A 308 -2.49 2.35 -6.62
C PRO A 308 -3.16 3.03 -5.44
N SER A 309 -4.42 3.42 -5.59
CA SER A 309 -5.29 3.91 -4.53
C SER A 309 -5.96 2.70 -3.89
N HIS A 310 -6.08 2.72 -2.57
CA HIS A 310 -6.64 1.60 -1.81
C HIS A 310 -7.86 2.06 -1.02
N ALA A 311 -8.87 1.19 -0.92
CA ALA A 311 -10.07 1.45 -0.15
C ALA A 311 -10.44 0.19 0.63
N LEU A 312 -10.64 0.35 1.94
CA LEU A 312 -11.18 -0.69 2.80
C LEU A 312 -12.62 -0.39 3.18
N GLY A 313 -13.45 -1.44 3.13
CA GLY A 313 -14.83 -1.43 3.60
C GLY A 313 -15.01 -2.27 4.84
N VAL A 314 -15.87 -1.82 5.75
CA VAL A 314 -16.43 -2.65 6.82
C VAL A 314 -17.85 -3.02 6.44
N TRP A 315 -18.11 -4.31 6.37
CA TRP A 315 -19.36 -4.88 5.91
C TRP A 315 -20.11 -5.53 7.05
N ARG A 316 -21.42 -5.33 7.08
CA ARG A 316 -22.35 -6.11 7.90
C ARG A 316 -23.29 -6.82 6.95
N ARG A 317 -23.05 -8.11 6.72
CA ARG A 317 -23.65 -8.85 5.59
C ARG A 317 -23.29 -8.16 4.26
N ASP A 318 -24.27 -7.81 3.45
CA ASP A 318 -24.12 -7.16 2.14
C ASP A 318 -24.11 -5.62 2.21
N LYS A 319 -24.25 -5.04 3.42
CA LYS A 319 -24.29 -3.60 3.63
C LYS A 319 -22.90 -3.07 3.99
N LEU A 320 -22.41 -2.10 3.21
CA LEU A 320 -21.24 -1.30 3.55
C LEU A 320 -21.59 -0.35 4.70
N ILE A 321 -20.91 -0.51 5.83
CA ILE A 321 -21.15 0.26 7.06
C ILE A 321 -20.10 1.36 7.24
N ALA A 322 -18.86 1.08 6.86
CA ALA A 322 -17.78 2.05 6.98
C ALA A 322 -16.83 1.94 5.79
N HIS A 323 -16.14 3.03 5.49
CA HIS A 323 -15.19 3.13 4.39
C HIS A 323 -13.97 3.94 4.83
N TYR A 324 -12.80 3.49 4.41
CA TYR A 324 -11.53 4.17 4.61
C TYR A 324 -10.76 4.19 3.29
N GLY A 325 -10.70 5.37 2.66
CA GLY A 325 -10.04 5.56 1.37
C GLY A 325 -8.64 6.13 1.54
N GLY A 326 -7.72 5.69 0.69
CA GLY A 326 -6.37 6.22 0.59
C GLY A 326 -6.01 6.44 -0.87
N VAL A 327 -5.63 7.68 -1.19
CA VAL A 327 -5.21 8.08 -2.53
C VAL A 327 -3.70 8.31 -2.53
N ALA A 328 -2.99 7.63 -3.42
CA ALA A 328 -1.54 7.74 -3.51
C ALA A 328 -1.11 9.17 -3.93
N ARG A 329 -0.02 9.65 -3.34
CA ARG A 329 0.60 10.95 -3.60
C ARG A 329 2.10 10.77 -3.71
N GLN A 330 2.69 11.23 -4.82
CA GLN A 330 4.13 11.36 -4.91
C GLN A 330 4.56 12.57 -4.07
N ILE A 331 5.58 12.37 -3.24
CA ILE A 331 6.10 13.39 -2.33
C ILE A 331 7.63 13.46 -2.43
N LEU A 332 8.17 14.59 -1.99
CA LEU A 332 9.54 14.67 -1.51
C LEU A 332 9.50 14.56 0.02
N PHE A 333 10.09 13.49 0.54
CA PHE A 333 10.31 13.22 1.95
C PHE A 333 11.72 13.72 2.30
N PHE A 334 11.82 14.95 2.82
CA PHE A 334 13.12 15.59 3.07
C PHE A 334 14.04 15.56 1.84
N GLY A 335 13.50 15.99 0.70
CA GLY A 335 14.20 15.98 -0.59
C GLY A 335 14.24 14.63 -1.31
N GLN A 336 13.91 13.51 -0.64
CA GLN A 336 13.95 12.18 -1.23
C GLN A 336 12.59 11.78 -1.84
N PRO A 337 12.53 11.31 -3.10
CA PRO A 337 11.28 10.85 -3.70
C PRO A 337 10.69 9.68 -2.92
N GLN A 338 9.43 9.79 -2.52
CA GLN A 338 8.69 8.74 -1.81
C GLN A 338 7.21 8.76 -2.22
N THR A 339 6.49 7.68 -1.94
CA THR A 339 5.03 7.64 -2.08
C THR A 339 4.38 7.74 -0.70
N ALA A 340 3.49 8.72 -0.54
CA ALA A 340 2.60 8.84 0.61
C ALA A 340 1.16 8.51 0.22
N VAL A 341 0.29 8.42 1.21
CA VAL A 341 -1.16 8.26 0.99
C VAL A 341 -1.93 9.39 1.66
N GLN A 342 -2.77 10.06 0.88
CA GLN A 342 -3.77 10.98 1.40
C GLN A 342 -5.00 10.19 1.79
N ILE A 343 -5.34 10.22 3.07
CA ILE A 343 -6.56 9.60 3.57
C ILE A 343 -7.77 10.46 3.20
N ALA A 344 -8.75 9.85 2.54
CA ALA A 344 -9.92 10.50 2.00
C ALA A 344 -11.19 9.68 2.28
N ASP A 345 -12.33 10.38 2.25
CA ASP A 345 -13.68 9.79 2.34
C ASP A 345 -13.85 8.79 3.50
N VAL A 346 -13.30 9.10 4.68
CA VAL A 346 -13.48 8.28 5.88
C VAL A 346 -14.92 8.39 6.37
N MET A 347 -15.65 7.28 6.35
CA MET A 347 -17.09 7.25 6.61
C MET A 347 -17.45 6.14 7.58
N VAL A 348 -18.39 6.42 8.48
CA VAL A 348 -19.09 5.41 9.29
C VAL A 348 -20.57 5.76 9.27
N ASP A 349 -21.41 4.77 8.95
CA ASP A 349 -22.86 4.89 8.97
C ASP A 349 -23.30 5.45 10.33
N THR A 350 -24.17 6.46 10.27
CA THR A 350 -24.78 7.11 11.43
C THR A 350 -25.29 6.16 12.52
N SER A 351 -25.83 4.99 12.15
CA SER A 351 -26.34 4.02 13.13
C SER A 351 -25.25 3.30 13.93
N GLU A 352 -23.99 3.33 13.46
CA GLU A 352 -22.87 2.57 14.02
C GLU A 352 -21.74 3.50 14.50
N ARG A 353 -21.85 4.81 14.26
CA ARG A 353 -20.83 5.84 14.55
C ARG A 353 -20.51 5.98 16.05
N GLY A 354 -21.46 5.64 16.93
CA GLY A 354 -21.29 5.70 18.38
C GLY A 354 -20.38 4.61 18.96
N ILE A 355 -20.00 3.60 18.16
CA ILE A 355 -19.22 2.46 18.63
C ILE A 355 -17.73 2.75 18.51
N LEU A 356 -17.19 3.40 19.56
CA LEU A 356 -15.80 3.86 19.65
C LEU A 356 -14.90 2.84 20.38
N THR A 357 -15.12 1.55 20.15
CA THR A 357 -14.31 0.48 20.77
C THR A 357 -13.27 -0.04 19.79
N ARG A 358 -12.30 -0.83 20.29
CA ARG A 358 -11.32 -1.55 19.43
C ARG A 358 -11.93 -2.65 18.55
N LYS A 359 -13.23 -2.89 18.67
CA LYS A 359 -13.99 -3.78 17.78
C LYS A 359 -14.95 -3.02 16.88
N GLY A 360 -15.07 -1.69 17.04
CA GLY A 360 -15.99 -0.86 16.26
C GLY A 360 -15.50 -0.63 14.82
N PRO A 361 -16.40 -0.27 13.88
CA PRO A 361 -16.07 -0.13 12.46
C PRO A 361 -14.91 0.81 12.18
N PHE A 362 -14.86 1.97 12.85
CA PHE A 362 -13.79 2.96 12.67
C PHE A 362 -12.41 2.36 13.00
N PHE A 363 -12.28 1.77 14.19
CA PHE A 363 -11.02 1.19 14.62
C PHE A 363 -10.59 0.06 13.69
N LEU A 364 -11.51 -0.85 13.35
CA LEU A 364 -11.21 -2.00 12.50
C LEU A 364 -10.63 -1.58 11.14
N MET A 365 -11.28 -0.62 10.45
CA MET A 365 -10.79 -0.18 9.13
C MET A 365 -9.51 0.63 9.22
N THR A 366 -9.37 1.51 10.22
CA THR A 366 -8.16 2.33 10.36
C THR A 366 -6.96 1.45 10.71
N ALA A 367 -7.05 0.58 11.72
CA ALA A 367 -5.96 -0.32 12.09
C ALA A 367 -5.55 -1.22 10.91
N ALA A 368 -6.51 -1.83 10.21
CA ALA A 368 -6.23 -2.67 9.06
C ALA A 368 -5.57 -1.88 7.91
N PHE A 369 -6.03 -0.67 7.62
CA PHE A 369 -5.43 0.17 6.58
C PHE A 369 -3.97 0.52 6.90
N LEU A 370 -3.70 0.93 8.15
CA LEU A 370 -2.34 1.24 8.60
C LEU A 370 -1.42 0.01 8.51
N GLU A 371 -1.91 -1.16 8.93
CA GLU A 371 -1.17 -2.42 8.86
C GLU A 371 -0.85 -2.88 7.43
N HIS A 372 -1.77 -2.69 6.49
CA HIS A 372 -1.60 -3.17 5.12
C HIS A 372 -0.81 -2.20 4.26
N TYR A 373 -0.96 -0.89 4.46
CA TYR A 373 -0.56 0.08 3.46
C TYR A 373 0.46 1.14 3.92
N ILE A 374 0.61 1.39 5.23
CA ILE A 374 1.44 2.52 5.72
C ILE A 374 2.59 2.07 6.61
N GLY A 375 3.81 2.44 6.24
CA GLY A 375 5.04 2.22 7.01
C GLY A 375 6.20 1.72 6.14
N TYR A 376 7.27 1.30 6.80
CA TYR A 376 8.39 0.64 6.11
C TYR A 376 7.93 -0.69 5.50
N GLY A 377 8.52 -1.07 4.36
CA GLY A 377 8.21 -2.31 3.65
C GLY A 377 6.83 -2.32 2.98
N LYS A 378 6.13 -1.19 2.89
CA LYS A 378 4.72 -1.11 2.45
C LYS A 378 4.53 -0.15 1.27
N PRO A 379 3.36 -0.18 0.60
CA PRO A 379 3.10 0.68 -0.57
C PRO A 379 3.26 2.18 -0.31
N TYR A 380 3.01 2.64 0.92
CA TYR A 380 3.15 4.04 1.30
C TYR A 380 4.03 4.17 2.53
N LEU A 381 5.04 5.06 2.45
CA LEU A 381 5.93 5.30 3.58
C LEU A 381 5.21 5.99 4.74
N ILE A 382 4.38 6.99 4.42
CA ILE A 382 3.60 7.77 5.38
C ILE A 382 2.18 8.05 4.86
N GLY A 383 1.26 8.30 5.78
CA GLY A 383 -0.08 8.79 5.49
C GLY A 383 -0.30 10.18 6.06
N PHE A 384 -1.15 10.96 5.40
CA PHE A 384 -1.64 12.24 5.91
C PHE A 384 -3.13 12.41 5.60
N GLY A 385 -3.77 13.35 6.27
CA GLY A 385 -5.19 13.65 6.11
C GLY A 385 -5.56 14.93 6.86
N PHE A 386 -6.86 15.20 6.94
CA PHE A 386 -7.37 16.46 7.49
C PHE A 386 -8.50 16.24 8.52
N PRO A 387 -8.32 15.39 9.54
CA PRO A 387 -9.30 15.23 10.60
C PRO A 387 -9.47 16.53 11.40
N ASN A 388 -10.69 16.75 11.89
CA ASN A 388 -10.91 17.75 12.94
C ASN A 388 -10.40 17.22 14.30
N GLU A 389 -10.33 18.10 15.30
CA GLU A 389 -9.80 17.78 16.63
C GLU A 389 -10.56 16.63 17.32
N ARG A 390 -11.87 16.50 17.08
CA ARG A 390 -12.66 15.41 17.65
C ARG A 390 -12.20 14.05 17.11
N HIS A 391 -12.04 13.91 15.80
CA HIS A 391 -11.60 12.64 15.20
C HIS A 391 -10.14 12.33 15.56
N MET A 392 -9.29 13.37 15.62
CA MET A 392 -7.90 13.26 16.05
C MET A 392 -7.79 12.64 17.45
N LYS A 393 -8.54 13.17 18.42
CA LYS A 393 -8.56 12.67 19.81
C LYS A 393 -9.05 11.23 19.94
N ILE A 394 -10.00 10.80 19.10
CA ILE A 394 -10.49 9.40 19.11
C ILE A 394 -9.37 8.45 18.67
N ALA A 395 -8.63 8.81 17.62
CA ALA A 395 -7.55 7.98 17.10
C ALA A 395 -6.34 7.91 18.05
N GLU A 396 -5.96 9.04 18.67
CA GLU A 396 -4.89 9.09 19.66
C GLU A 396 -5.18 8.20 20.87
N ARG A 397 -6.42 8.23 21.39
CA ARG A 397 -6.86 7.34 22.48
C ARG A 397 -6.76 5.86 22.12
N HIS A 398 -6.86 5.52 20.84
CA HIS A 398 -6.71 4.16 20.37
C HIS A 398 -5.27 3.78 19.98
N GLY A 399 -4.35 4.75 19.93
CA GLY A 399 -2.96 4.57 19.50
C GLY A 399 -2.79 4.43 18.00
N LEU A 400 -3.79 4.82 17.19
CA LEU A 400 -3.77 4.64 15.73
C LEU A 400 -2.82 5.64 15.04
N TYR A 401 -2.94 6.91 15.41
CA TYR A 401 -2.12 7.99 14.87
C TYR A 401 -2.13 9.19 15.83
N GLY A 402 -1.15 10.09 15.68
CA GLY A 402 -0.97 11.29 16.51
C GLY A 402 -0.72 12.56 15.69
N GLU A 403 -0.89 13.72 16.32
CA GLU A 403 -0.81 15.03 15.65
C GLU A 403 0.65 15.41 15.33
N VAL A 404 0.92 15.70 14.05
CA VAL A 404 2.22 16.23 13.56
C VAL A 404 2.12 17.67 13.07
N GLY A 405 0.93 18.25 13.01
CA GLY A 405 0.73 19.64 12.60
C GLY A 405 -0.74 20.02 12.55
N LYS A 406 -1.02 21.25 12.14
CA LYS A 406 -2.39 21.77 11.98
C LYS A 406 -2.44 22.84 10.90
N MET A 407 -3.62 23.03 10.32
CA MET A 407 -3.84 24.06 9.31
C MET A 407 -4.20 25.41 9.95
N VAL A 408 -3.79 26.48 9.30
CA VAL A 408 -4.25 27.84 9.57
C VAL A 408 -4.73 28.50 8.29
N GLU A 409 -5.56 29.51 8.46
CA GLU A 409 -6.01 30.38 7.39
C GLU A 409 -5.32 31.73 7.49
N ILE A 410 -4.92 32.27 6.36
CA ILE A 410 -4.39 33.62 6.26
C ILE A 410 -5.29 34.39 5.31
N THR A 411 -5.76 35.56 5.75
CA THR A 411 -6.72 36.39 5.03
C THR A 411 -6.12 37.76 4.72
N TRP A 412 -6.42 38.28 3.52
CA TRP A 412 -6.02 39.61 3.07
C TRP A 412 -7.21 40.36 2.49
N SER A 413 -7.16 41.69 2.58
CA SER A 413 -8.03 42.56 1.82
C SER A 413 -7.60 42.59 0.34
N PRO A 414 -8.54 42.46 -0.61
CA PRO A 414 -8.29 42.67 -2.03
C PRO A 414 -7.68 44.06 -2.32
N LEU A 415 -7.01 44.19 -3.48
CA LEU A 415 -6.39 45.44 -3.92
C LEU A 415 -7.10 46.02 -5.14
N SER A 416 -6.87 47.31 -5.39
CA SER A 416 -7.38 48.01 -6.56
C SER A 416 -6.82 47.44 -7.87
N LYS A 417 -7.53 47.68 -8.97
CA LYS A 417 -7.36 47.01 -10.27
C LYS A 417 -6.08 47.41 -11.04
N PHE A 418 -5.25 48.31 -10.51
CA PHE A 418 -4.11 48.84 -11.25
C PHE A 418 -3.07 47.75 -11.59
N PRO A 419 -2.51 47.77 -12.82
CA PRO A 419 -1.48 46.82 -13.23
C PRO A 419 -0.19 47.02 -12.44
N HIS A 420 0.45 45.91 -12.06
CA HIS A 420 1.83 45.96 -11.57
C HIS A 420 2.77 46.03 -12.77
N TRP A 421 3.50 47.14 -12.90
CA TRP A 421 4.24 47.50 -14.12
C TRP A 421 5.44 46.60 -14.44
N ARG A 422 5.96 45.82 -13.46
CA ARG A 422 7.11 44.92 -13.66
C ARG A 422 6.75 43.52 -14.16
N THR A 423 5.48 43.14 -14.09
CA THR A 423 5.03 41.75 -14.21
C THR A 423 3.79 41.63 -15.10
N ARG A 424 3.67 40.50 -15.80
CA ARG A 424 2.50 40.13 -16.60
C ARG A 424 1.90 38.83 -16.07
N LEU A 425 0.58 38.73 -16.21
CA LEU A 425 -0.22 37.56 -15.83
C LEU A 425 -0.68 36.87 -17.10
N LEU A 426 -0.42 35.57 -17.20
CA LEU A 426 -0.81 34.75 -18.35
C LEU A 426 -1.70 33.61 -17.82
N PRO A 427 -2.98 33.51 -18.24
CA PRO A 427 -3.81 32.37 -17.87
C PRO A 427 -3.23 31.09 -18.49
N ILE A 428 -3.28 30.00 -17.73
CA ILE A 428 -3.01 28.65 -18.22
C ILE A 428 -4.34 27.90 -18.30
N THR A 429 -4.58 27.28 -19.44
CA THR A 429 -5.78 26.49 -19.74
C THR A 429 -5.37 25.07 -20.15
N PRO A 430 -6.33 24.12 -20.23
CA PRO A 430 -6.04 22.79 -20.76
C PRO A 430 -5.46 22.77 -22.18
N LEU A 431 -5.68 23.84 -22.97
CA LEU A 431 -5.15 23.98 -24.34
C LEU A 431 -3.65 24.29 -24.36
N ASP A 432 -3.07 24.76 -23.25
CA ASP A 432 -1.67 25.15 -23.15
C ASP A 432 -0.74 23.96 -22.89
N ASN A 433 -1.14 22.74 -23.28
CA ASN A 433 -0.37 21.51 -23.14
C ASN A 433 0.77 21.43 -24.15
N THR A 434 1.75 22.32 -24.00
CA THR A 434 2.93 22.42 -24.85
C THR A 434 4.19 22.05 -24.08
N ALA A 435 5.24 21.61 -24.78
CA ALA A 435 6.54 21.33 -24.16
C ALA A 435 7.10 22.56 -23.42
N GLN A 436 6.83 23.77 -23.92
CA GLN A 436 7.27 25.01 -23.29
C GLN A 436 6.58 25.24 -21.94
N THR A 437 5.26 25.07 -21.85
CA THR A 437 4.53 25.21 -20.59
C THR A 437 5.01 24.18 -19.57
N THR A 438 5.19 22.93 -20.00
CA THR A 438 5.72 21.85 -19.16
C THR A 438 7.08 22.22 -18.56
N LEU A 439 8.03 22.69 -19.38
CA LEU A 439 9.36 23.09 -18.93
C LEU A 439 9.28 24.24 -17.91
N ILE A 440 8.51 25.29 -18.20
CA ILE A 440 8.38 26.47 -17.33
C ILE A 440 7.82 26.08 -15.95
N VAL A 441 6.75 25.29 -15.91
CA VAL A 441 6.11 24.88 -14.66
C VAL A 441 7.05 23.96 -13.87
N ASN A 442 7.71 23.03 -14.55
CA ASN A 442 8.63 22.09 -13.90
C ASN A 442 9.85 22.82 -13.34
N GLU A 443 10.38 23.85 -14.01
CA GLU A 443 11.44 24.70 -13.46
C GLU A 443 11.01 25.43 -12.18
N CYS A 444 9.78 25.98 -12.15
CA CYS A 444 9.24 26.57 -10.92
C CYS A 444 9.12 25.55 -9.79
N TRP A 445 8.66 24.33 -10.11
CA TRP A 445 8.58 23.25 -9.14
C TRP A 445 9.95 22.85 -8.60
N GLN A 446 10.96 22.71 -9.46
CA GLN A 446 12.33 22.37 -9.03
C GLN A 446 12.90 23.42 -8.08
N GLN A 447 12.70 24.72 -8.37
CA GLN A 447 13.15 25.78 -7.46
C GLN A 447 12.39 25.75 -6.13
N MET A 448 11.07 25.53 -6.15
CA MET A 448 10.27 25.37 -4.93
C MET A 448 10.72 24.16 -4.10
N ALA A 449 10.98 23.03 -4.75
CA ALA A 449 11.47 21.82 -4.12
C ALA A 449 12.84 22.02 -3.45
N ASN A 450 13.72 22.82 -4.07
CA ASN A 450 15.02 23.19 -3.49
C ASN A 450 14.89 24.03 -2.21
N ASP A 451 13.87 24.89 -2.13
CA ASP A 451 13.59 25.63 -0.89
C ASP A 451 12.95 24.75 0.20
N LEU A 452 12.41 23.58 -0.17
CA LEU A 452 11.65 22.67 0.69
C LEU A 452 12.38 21.34 0.98
N GLN A 453 13.71 21.32 0.87
CA GLN A 453 14.54 20.12 1.11
C GLN A 453 14.38 19.54 2.53
N THR A 454 13.98 20.36 3.51
CA THR A 454 13.72 19.93 4.90
C THR A 454 12.23 19.72 5.21
N ALA A 455 11.37 19.75 4.18
CA ALA A 455 9.93 19.59 4.31
C ALA A 455 9.46 18.23 3.77
N LEU A 456 8.21 17.91 4.09
CA LEU A 456 7.39 16.91 3.43
C LEU A 456 6.46 17.65 2.47
N VAL A 457 6.60 17.42 1.16
CA VAL A 457 5.87 18.19 0.16
C VAL A 457 5.40 17.30 -0.99
N GLY A 458 4.13 17.40 -1.36
CA GLY A 458 3.59 16.76 -2.57
C GLY A 458 4.23 17.31 -3.84
N VAL A 459 4.50 16.44 -4.80
CA VAL A 459 5.02 16.83 -6.12
C VAL A 459 4.01 17.76 -6.82
N ARG A 460 4.47 18.94 -7.25
CA ARG A 460 3.66 19.98 -7.92
C ARG A 460 4.17 20.30 -9.34
N ASP A 461 4.53 19.28 -10.09
CA ASP A 461 4.94 19.41 -11.48
C ASP A 461 3.77 19.69 -12.44
N TRP A 462 4.05 19.82 -13.73
CA TRP A 462 3.03 20.05 -14.74
C TRP A 462 1.97 18.94 -14.79
N ALA A 463 2.37 17.68 -14.67
CA ALA A 463 1.44 16.56 -14.69
C ALA A 463 0.46 16.63 -13.51
N TYR A 464 0.94 17.01 -12.32
CA TYR A 464 0.10 17.27 -11.16
C TYR A 464 -0.88 18.41 -11.41
N ILE A 465 -0.44 19.56 -11.93
CA ILE A 465 -1.34 20.70 -12.22
C ILE A 465 -2.44 20.31 -13.22
N GLN A 466 -2.08 19.59 -14.28
CA GLN A 466 -3.02 19.11 -15.28
C GLN A 466 -4.09 18.23 -14.64
N TYR A 467 -3.68 17.19 -13.93
CA TYR A 467 -4.58 16.24 -13.29
C TYR A 467 -5.42 16.89 -12.18
N ARG A 468 -4.80 17.67 -11.29
CA ARG A 468 -5.42 18.17 -10.07
C ARG A 468 -6.35 19.35 -10.30
N TYR A 469 -5.96 20.27 -11.19
CA TYR A 469 -6.63 21.57 -11.33
C TYR A 469 -7.27 21.75 -12.71
N LEU A 470 -6.54 21.49 -13.80
CA LEU A 470 -7.05 21.76 -15.15
C LEU A 470 -8.11 20.74 -15.60
N ASN A 471 -7.94 19.47 -15.22
CA ASN A 471 -8.82 18.36 -15.59
C ASN A 471 -9.76 17.94 -14.44
N HIS A 472 -9.95 18.79 -13.43
CA HIS A 472 -10.85 18.48 -12.33
C HIS A 472 -12.30 18.41 -12.83
N PRO A 473 -13.08 17.35 -12.53
CA PRO A 473 -14.38 17.12 -13.17
C PRO A 473 -15.48 18.11 -12.76
N THR A 474 -15.42 18.65 -11.53
CA THR A 474 -16.50 19.51 -10.98
C THR A 474 -16.06 20.88 -10.47
N GLN A 475 -14.77 21.12 -10.25
CA GLN A 475 -14.25 22.37 -9.71
C GLN A 475 -13.53 23.12 -10.82
N HIS A 476 -13.76 24.43 -10.90
CA HIS A 476 -13.12 25.29 -11.86
C HIS A 476 -12.07 26.15 -11.17
N TYR A 477 -10.80 25.88 -11.47
CA TYR A 477 -9.67 26.63 -10.95
C TYR A 477 -9.14 27.60 -12.01
N GLN A 478 -8.75 28.79 -11.57
CA GLN A 478 -8.00 29.72 -12.40
C GLN A 478 -6.50 29.51 -12.15
N VAL A 479 -5.79 28.98 -13.14
CA VAL A 479 -4.33 28.81 -13.11
C VAL A 479 -3.67 29.99 -13.83
N VAL A 480 -2.74 30.68 -13.17
CA VAL A 480 -2.12 31.90 -13.69
C VAL A 480 -0.59 31.82 -13.56
N LEU A 481 0.09 31.94 -14.69
CA LEU A 481 1.54 32.12 -14.76
C LEU A 481 1.92 33.58 -14.58
N ILE A 482 2.89 33.85 -13.71
CA ILE A 482 3.42 35.19 -13.46
C ILE A 482 4.83 35.28 -14.06
N LYS A 483 5.03 36.22 -14.98
CA LYS A 483 6.33 36.51 -15.60
C LYS A 483 6.72 37.97 -15.41
N ASN A 484 8.01 38.26 -15.50
CA ASN A 484 8.46 39.64 -15.69
C ASN A 484 7.98 40.19 -17.06
N ARG A 485 7.83 41.51 -17.17
CA ARG A 485 7.46 42.18 -18.44
C ARG A 485 8.66 42.44 -19.35
N GLY A 486 9.83 42.70 -18.79
CA GLY A 486 11.07 43.01 -19.52
C GLY A 486 11.95 41.79 -19.84
N GLY A 487 11.46 40.57 -19.64
CA GLY A 487 12.19 39.34 -19.89
C GLY A 487 11.32 38.10 -19.67
N ASP A 488 11.85 36.92 -19.98
CA ASP A 488 11.09 35.66 -19.88
C ASP A 488 11.19 34.96 -18.53
N GLN A 489 11.79 35.61 -17.53
CA GLN A 489 11.89 35.08 -16.17
C GLN A 489 10.49 34.83 -15.59
N THR A 490 10.23 33.57 -15.29
CA THR A 490 9.04 33.12 -14.57
C THR A 490 9.22 33.33 -13.07
N ARG A 491 8.18 33.85 -12.43
CA ARG A 491 8.13 34.12 -10.98
C ARG A 491 7.36 33.05 -10.21
N GLY A 492 6.43 32.39 -10.88
CA GLY A 492 5.66 31.28 -10.32
C GLY A 492 4.30 31.09 -10.97
N VAL A 493 3.62 30.05 -10.53
CA VAL A 493 2.26 29.70 -10.94
C VAL A 493 1.34 29.83 -9.74
N LEU A 494 0.20 30.48 -9.93
CA LEU A 494 -0.82 30.72 -8.91
C LEU A 494 -2.10 29.96 -9.28
N ILE A 495 -2.67 29.21 -8.32
CA ILE A 495 -3.93 28.49 -8.50
C ILE A 495 -4.99 29.11 -7.60
N LEU A 496 -6.02 29.68 -8.22
CA LEU A 496 -7.11 30.36 -7.54
C LEU A 496 -8.43 29.63 -7.71
N ARG A 497 -9.31 29.77 -6.72
CA ARG A 497 -10.73 29.44 -6.81
C ARG A 497 -11.55 30.63 -6.35
N TYR A 498 -12.72 30.81 -6.96
CA TYR A 498 -13.70 31.82 -6.57
C TYR A 498 -14.97 31.13 -6.13
N ASP A 499 -15.46 31.47 -4.95
CA ASP A 499 -16.72 30.97 -4.40
C ASP A 499 -17.42 32.06 -3.57
N ALA A 500 -18.53 31.71 -2.94
CA ALA A 500 -19.31 32.63 -2.11
C ALA A 500 -18.53 33.18 -0.89
N HIS A 501 -17.42 32.54 -0.49
CA HIS A 501 -16.58 32.95 0.62
C HIS A 501 -15.42 33.86 0.19
N GLY A 502 -15.20 34.06 -1.12
CA GLY A 502 -14.20 34.96 -1.67
C GLY A 502 -13.29 34.31 -2.71
N CYS A 503 -12.10 34.89 -2.87
CA CYS A 503 -11.01 34.30 -3.64
C CYS A 503 -10.11 33.47 -2.71
N GLU A 504 -9.89 32.22 -3.06
CA GLU A 504 -8.98 31.31 -2.36
C GLU A 504 -7.72 31.10 -3.19
N ILE A 505 -6.54 31.26 -2.59
CA ILE A 505 -5.30 30.67 -3.10
C ILE A 505 -5.29 29.22 -2.68
N VAL A 506 -5.58 28.34 -3.63
CA VAL A 506 -5.68 26.90 -3.40
C VAL A 506 -4.29 26.28 -3.33
N ASP A 507 -3.37 26.75 -4.18
CA ASP A 507 -1.99 26.28 -4.27
C ASP A 507 -1.14 27.30 -5.05
N PHE A 508 0.18 27.14 -5.01
CA PHE A 508 1.11 27.80 -5.93
C PHE A 508 2.38 26.98 -6.12
N ILE A 509 3.09 27.27 -7.21
CA ILE A 509 4.35 26.65 -7.57
C ILE A 509 5.35 27.77 -7.83
N ALA A 510 6.19 28.06 -6.84
CA ALA A 510 7.17 29.14 -6.90
C ALA A 510 8.26 28.96 -5.82
N PRO A 511 9.46 29.53 -6.00
CA PRO A 511 10.40 29.73 -4.90
C PRO A 511 9.72 30.44 -3.72
N LEU A 512 10.08 30.10 -2.48
CA LEU A 512 9.44 30.66 -1.28
C LEU A 512 9.64 32.17 -1.18
N ALA A 513 10.75 32.69 -1.71
CA ALA A 513 11.03 34.12 -1.80
C ALA A 513 10.03 34.90 -2.67
N GLU A 514 9.31 34.21 -3.58
CA GLU A 514 8.35 34.81 -4.51
C GLU A 514 6.92 34.91 -3.96
N ILE A 515 6.63 34.25 -2.83
CA ILE A 515 5.30 34.22 -2.22
C ILE A 515 4.69 35.62 -2.02
N PRO A 516 5.41 36.66 -1.53
CA PRO A 516 4.83 37.99 -1.38
C PRO A 516 4.32 38.59 -2.70
N LEU A 517 5.03 38.34 -3.80
CA LEU A 517 4.64 38.80 -5.13
C LEU A 517 3.40 38.04 -5.63
N LEU A 518 3.36 36.73 -5.43
CA LEU A 518 2.21 35.90 -5.80
C LEU A 518 0.95 36.32 -5.04
N VAL A 519 1.06 36.56 -3.72
CA VAL A 519 -0.04 37.07 -2.90
C VAL A 519 -0.49 38.46 -3.37
N LEU A 520 0.44 39.35 -3.72
CA LEU A 520 0.10 40.65 -4.32
C LEU A 520 -0.78 40.49 -5.56
N HIS A 521 -0.42 39.57 -6.46
CA HIS A 521 -1.19 39.28 -7.66
C HIS A 521 -2.55 38.65 -7.36
N ALA A 522 -2.62 37.71 -6.42
CA ALA A 522 -3.87 37.12 -5.96
C ALA A 522 -4.83 38.19 -5.40
N ARG A 523 -4.33 39.15 -4.61
CA ARG A 523 -5.14 40.25 -4.06
C ARG A 523 -5.70 41.16 -5.14
N ARG A 524 -4.92 41.40 -6.21
CA ARG A 524 -5.36 42.17 -7.38
C ARG A 524 -6.40 41.41 -8.20
N LEU A 525 -6.19 40.11 -8.44
CA LEU A 525 -7.15 39.26 -9.14
C LEU A 525 -8.47 39.14 -8.39
N ALA A 526 -8.42 39.04 -7.05
CA ALA A 526 -9.61 39.09 -6.20
C ALA A 526 -10.38 40.41 -6.39
N GLY A 527 -9.70 41.56 -6.37
CA GLY A 527 -10.33 42.88 -6.57
C GLY A 527 -10.86 43.11 -8.00
N ILE A 528 -10.19 42.57 -9.02
CA ILE A 528 -10.68 42.57 -10.41
C ILE A 528 -12.00 41.80 -10.51
N ASN A 529 -12.08 40.64 -9.86
CA ASN A 529 -13.26 39.78 -9.81
C ASN A 529 -14.31 40.21 -8.75
N GLY A 530 -14.21 41.43 -8.22
CA GLY A 530 -15.20 42.00 -7.29
C GLY A 530 -15.28 41.30 -5.93
N GLN A 531 -14.33 40.42 -5.61
CA GLN A 531 -14.31 39.72 -4.34
C GLN A 531 -13.97 40.69 -3.21
N GLN A 532 -14.56 40.47 -2.05
CA GLN A 532 -14.30 41.27 -0.83
C GLN A 532 -13.20 40.67 0.04
N ARG A 533 -12.76 39.46 -0.30
CA ARG A 533 -11.85 38.67 0.52
C ARG A 533 -10.91 37.83 -0.34
N LEU A 534 -9.65 37.79 0.06
CA LEU A 534 -8.67 36.79 -0.38
C LEU A 534 -8.22 35.97 0.83
N PHE A 535 -8.10 34.65 0.70
CA PHE A 535 -7.51 33.82 1.74
C PHE A 535 -6.71 32.64 1.18
N CYS A 536 -5.86 32.05 2.00
CA CYS A 536 -5.25 30.75 1.74
C CYS A 536 -5.29 29.91 3.02
N ARG A 537 -5.16 28.59 2.87
CA ARG A 537 -4.96 27.67 4.00
C ARG A 537 -3.65 26.94 3.81
N ILE A 538 -2.86 26.90 4.87
CA ILE A 538 -1.51 26.33 4.91
C ILE A 538 -1.26 25.73 6.28
N THR A 539 -0.39 24.74 6.37
CA THR A 539 0.14 24.24 7.65
C THR A 539 0.83 25.36 8.44
N GLU A 540 0.60 25.37 9.76
CA GLU A 540 1.03 26.44 10.69
C GLU A 540 2.51 26.81 10.57
N ASN A 541 3.38 25.81 10.44
CA ASN A 541 4.83 25.95 10.38
C ASN A 541 5.33 26.74 9.15
N PHE A 542 4.55 26.82 8.07
CA PHE A 542 4.88 27.59 6.87
C PHE A 542 4.12 28.92 6.76
N ALA A 543 3.27 29.26 7.73
CA ALA A 543 2.45 30.47 7.71
C ALA A 543 3.26 31.77 7.60
N ALA A 544 4.49 31.78 8.13
CA ALA A 544 5.37 32.95 8.13
C ALA A 544 5.68 33.47 6.71
N HIS A 545 5.85 32.56 5.73
CA HIS A 545 6.13 32.92 4.33
C HIS A 545 5.00 33.73 3.68
N PHE A 546 3.79 33.66 4.22
CA PHE A 546 2.62 34.38 3.71
C PHE A 546 2.30 35.61 4.56
N ALA A 547 2.51 35.53 5.88
CA ALA A 547 2.20 36.62 6.80
C ALA A 547 2.96 37.91 6.47
N VAL A 548 4.17 37.80 5.89
CA VAL A 548 4.96 38.94 5.37
C VAL A 548 4.20 39.81 4.37
N ALA A 549 3.17 39.27 3.70
CA ALA A 549 2.30 40.03 2.80
C ALA A 549 1.16 40.78 3.53
N ARG A 550 1.31 41.04 4.84
CA ARG A 550 0.34 41.72 5.72
C ARG A 550 -1.01 40.99 5.84
N GLY A 551 -0.96 39.66 5.96
CA GLY A 551 -2.14 38.82 6.15
C GLY A 551 -2.53 38.69 7.62
N THR A 552 -3.83 38.55 7.89
CA THR A 552 -4.33 38.21 9.23
C THR A 552 -4.49 36.71 9.35
N ARG A 553 -3.99 36.14 10.44
CA ARG A 553 -3.94 34.70 10.68
C ARG A 553 -5.10 34.24 11.58
N LYS A 554 -5.70 33.09 11.24
CA LYS A 554 -6.75 32.42 12.01
C LYS A 554 -6.45 30.92 12.10
N THR A 555 -6.61 30.34 13.29
CA THR A 555 -6.48 28.88 13.47
C THR A 555 -7.70 28.14 12.93
N LEU A 556 -7.49 26.98 12.31
CA LEU A 556 -8.54 26.10 11.84
C LEU A 556 -8.63 24.84 12.71
N ASP A 557 -9.84 24.26 12.80
CA ASP A 557 -10.06 22.95 13.41
C ASP A 557 -9.73 21.82 12.41
N ILE A 558 -8.49 21.80 11.94
CA ILE A 558 -7.97 20.80 11.00
C ILE A 558 -6.56 20.42 11.44
N ARG A 559 -6.39 19.16 11.83
CA ARG A 559 -5.12 18.57 12.29
C ARG A 559 -4.49 17.75 11.16
N ILE A 560 -3.18 17.57 11.24
CA ILE A 560 -2.41 16.71 10.34
C ILE A 560 -1.93 15.50 11.14
N PRO A 561 -2.39 14.28 10.82
CA PRO A 561 -2.04 13.07 11.53
C PRO A 561 -0.82 12.37 10.90
N ALA A 562 -0.11 11.57 11.70
CA ALA A 562 0.81 10.54 11.22
C ALA A 562 0.64 9.24 12.03
N SER A 563 0.84 8.10 11.37
CA SER A 563 0.65 6.77 11.96
C SER A 563 1.56 6.55 13.17
N THR A 564 1.01 5.95 14.23
CA THR A 564 1.75 5.42 15.39
C THR A 564 1.57 3.92 15.55
N TRP A 565 0.81 3.31 14.64
CA TRP A 565 0.27 1.97 14.82
C TRP A 565 1.27 0.85 14.51
N ASP A 566 2.10 1.07 13.50
CA ASP A 566 3.07 0.10 13.01
C ASP A 566 4.42 0.78 12.75
N ASN A 567 5.43 0.02 12.32
CA ASN A 567 6.76 0.57 12.06
C ASN A 567 6.73 1.53 10.87
N ALA A 568 6.81 2.82 11.17
CA ALA A 568 6.79 3.93 10.23
C ALA A 568 7.72 5.04 10.76
N PRO A 569 8.07 6.04 9.92
CA PRO A 569 8.79 7.22 10.41
C PRO A 569 8.12 7.82 11.65
N SER A 570 8.91 8.17 12.66
CA SER A 570 8.38 8.59 13.96
C SER A 570 7.62 9.91 13.86
N ILE A 571 6.57 10.08 14.66
CA ILE A 571 5.81 11.34 14.75
C ILE A 571 6.73 12.54 14.96
N ASP A 572 7.73 12.41 15.82
CA ASP A 572 8.62 13.51 16.13
C ASP A 572 9.49 13.91 14.93
N SER A 573 9.89 12.94 14.09
CA SER A 573 10.59 13.25 12.83
C SER A 573 9.71 13.95 11.80
N LEU A 574 8.39 13.78 11.85
CA LEU A 574 7.44 14.36 10.89
C LEU A 574 6.81 15.67 11.37
N ARG A 575 6.96 15.98 12.67
CA ARG A 575 6.31 17.10 13.33
C ARG A 575 6.71 18.43 12.69
N ASN A 576 5.72 19.21 12.27
CA ASN A 576 5.90 20.53 11.68
C ASN A 576 6.77 20.55 10.41
N HIS A 577 6.78 19.46 9.64
CA HIS A 577 7.51 19.39 8.36
C HIS A 577 6.60 19.37 7.13
N TRP A 578 5.30 19.12 7.27
CA TRP A 578 4.36 19.08 6.15
C TRP A 578 4.10 20.46 5.53
N TRP A 579 4.33 20.57 4.22
CA TRP A 579 3.81 21.63 3.37
C TRP A 579 2.50 21.15 2.76
N LEU A 580 1.37 21.55 3.35
CA LEU A 580 0.04 21.22 2.83
C LEU A 580 -0.80 22.47 2.70
N MET A 581 -1.43 22.63 1.53
CA MET A 581 -2.38 23.68 1.21
C MET A 581 -3.77 23.11 0.94
N SER A 582 -4.71 24.01 0.75
CA SER A 582 -6.07 23.70 0.30
C SER A 582 -6.14 22.77 -0.92
N GLY A 583 -5.18 22.86 -1.85
CA GLY A 583 -5.07 21.98 -3.01
C GLY A 583 -4.84 20.50 -2.68
N ASP A 584 -4.25 20.22 -1.52
CA ASP A 584 -4.01 18.86 -1.02
C ASP A 584 -5.25 18.22 -0.37
N THR A 585 -6.40 18.93 -0.34
CA THR A 585 -7.65 18.47 0.28
C THR A 585 -8.71 18.05 -0.74
N ASP A 586 -9.51 17.03 -0.43
CA ASP A 586 -10.57 16.50 -1.30
C ASP A 586 -12.00 16.71 -0.77
N PHE A 587 -12.16 17.36 0.38
CA PHE A 587 -13.46 17.63 1.00
C PHE A 587 -13.90 19.05 0.65
N ARG A 588 -14.69 19.19 -0.41
CA ARG A 588 -15.22 20.48 -0.87
C ARG A 588 -16.62 20.33 -1.42
#